data_AF-A0A7C7WE53-F1
#
_entry.id   AF-A0A7C7WE53-F1
#
_cell.length_a   1.000
_cell.length_b   1.000
_cell.length_c   1.000
_cell.angle_alpha   90.00
_cell.angle_beta   90.00
_cell.angle_gamma   90.00
#
_symmetry.space_group_name_H-M   'P 1'
#
loop_
_entity.id
_entity.type
_entity.pdbx_description
1 polymer ?
#
loop_
_entity_poly.entity_id
_entity_poly.type
_entity_poly.pdbx_seq_one_letter_code
_entity_poly.pdbx_strand_id
1 'polypeptide(L)' 'MRIRIRSLVVPAAIAVLAVFAAPGDALANNEADVTYYRDVLPIIQNNCQTCHREDGLNLGGVIAPMSFMSYEETRPWAR' A
#
# COMPACT_ATOMS: atom_id res chain seq x y z
N MET A 1 44.11 25.19 -14.90
CA MET A 1 42.64 24.99 -14.87
C MET A 1 42.23 23.52 -14.69
N ARG A 2 42.71 22.58 -15.53
CA ARG A 2 42.37 21.15 -15.47
C ARG A 2 42.71 20.44 -14.14
N ILE A 3 43.77 20.88 -13.45
CA ILE A 3 44.19 20.32 -12.15
C ILE A 3 43.22 20.70 -11.03
N ARG A 4 42.75 21.95 -10.98
CA ARG A 4 41.73 22.42 -10.00
C ARG A 4 40.37 21.76 -10.22
N ILE A 5 40.02 21.48 -11.48
CA ILE A 5 38.78 20.75 -11.83
C ILE A 5 38.86 19.31 -11.32
N ARG A 6 39.98 18.60 -11.52
CA ARG A 6 40.19 17.25 -10.96
C ARG A 6 40.13 17.22 -9.43
N SER A 7 40.67 18.23 -8.76
CA SER A 7 40.64 18.34 -7.29
C SER A 7 39.24 18.52 -6.71
N LEU A 8 38.29 19.06 -7.48
CA LEU A 8 36.89 19.25 -7.06
C LEU A 8 35.98 18.08 -7.47
N VAL A 9 36.32 17.37 -8.55
CA VAL A 9 35.52 16.25 -9.08
C VAL A 9 35.60 15.00 -8.20
N VAL A 10 36.76 14.72 -7.59
CA VAL A 10 36.95 13.55 -6.72
C VAL A 10 36.09 13.61 -5.44
N PRO A 11 36.10 14.69 -4.63
CA PRO A 11 35.24 14.76 -3.45
C PRO A 11 33.75 14.81 -3.81
N ALA A 12 33.38 15.43 -4.94
CA ALA A 12 32.01 15.44 -5.44
C ALA A 12 31.54 14.03 -5.85
N ALA A 13 32.39 13.25 -6.53
CA ALA A 13 32.07 11.87 -6.91
C ALA A 13 31.93 10.95 -5.69
N ILE A 14 32.79 11.13 -4.66
CA ILE A 14 32.70 10.38 -3.40
C ILE A 14 31.41 10.73 -2.65
N ALA A 15 31.04 12.02 -2.60
CA ALA A 15 29.78 12.45 -1.97
C ALA A 15 28.55 11.88 -2.68
N VAL A 16 28.56 11.83 -4.02
CA VAL A 16 27.47 11.20 -4.80
C VAL A 16 27.39 9.69 -4.56
N LEU A 17 28.53 8.99 -4.52
CA LEU A 17 28.58 7.56 -4.20
C LEU A 17 28.08 7.25 -2.78
N ALA A 18 28.35 8.13 -1.82
CA ALA A 18 27.88 7.97 -0.44
C ALA A 18 26.35 8.06 -0.32
N VAL A 19 25.66 8.81 -1.18
CA VAL A 19 24.18 8.88 -1.22
C VAL A 19 23.57 7.54 -1.66
N PHE A 20 24.24 6.79 -2.54
CA PHE A 20 23.79 5.47 -3.00
C PHE A 20 24.21 4.31 -2.08
N ALA A 21 25.11 4.56 -1.12
CA ALA A 21 25.61 3.55 -0.18
C ALA A 21 24.84 3.51 1.15
N ALA A 22 23.85 4.38 1.34
CA ALA A 22 22.96 4.30 2.50
C ALA A 22 22.13 3.00 2.42
N PRO A 23 22.02 2.23 3.52
CA PRO A 23 21.11 1.09 3.56
C PRO A 23 19.68 1.57 3.26
N GLY A 24 19.04 0.93 2.29
CA GLY A 24 17.67 1.22 1.87
C GLY A 24 16.65 0.72 2.88
N ASP A 25 16.67 1.25 4.11
CA ASP A 25 15.66 0.94 5.13
C ASP A 25 14.32 1.67 4.89
N ALA A 26 14.23 2.48 3.83
CA ALA A 26 13.06 3.30 3.50
C ALA A 26 11.93 2.53 2.76
N LEU A 27 12.04 1.20 2.61
CA LEU A 27 10.95 0.34 2.12
C LEU A 27 10.63 -0.77 3.12
N ALA A 28 10.79 -0.52 4.42
CA ALA A 28 9.97 -1.23 5.38
C ALA A 28 8.52 -0.82 5.07
N ASN A 29 7.78 -1.70 4.38
CA ASN A 29 6.33 -1.67 4.35
C ASN A 29 5.91 -1.50 5.81
N ASN A 30 5.53 -0.29 6.19
CA ASN A 30 4.81 -0.04 7.42
C ASN A 30 3.41 -0.60 7.21
N GLU A 31 3.30 -1.91 6.98
CA GLU A 31 2.13 -2.70 7.33
C GLU A 31 2.07 -2.65 8.85
N ALA A 32 1.76 -1.46 9.38
CA ALA A 32 1.66 -1.18 10.79
C ALA A 32 0.55 -2.06 11.33
N ASP A 33 0.90 -3.23 11.88
CA ASP A 33 0.01 -4.26 12.44
C ASP A 33 -1.45 -4.14 11.96
N VAL A 34 -1.66 -4.17 10.63
CA VAL A 34 -2.96 -3.83 10.03
C VAL A 34 -3.91 -4.97 10.36
N THR A 35 -5.01 -4.65 11.03
CA THR A 35 -6.00 -5.66 11.43
C THR A 35 -7.32 -5.43 10.72
N TYR A 36 -8.00 -6.52 10.39
CA TYR A 36 -9.27 -6.46 9.68
C TYR A 36 -10.29 -5.56 10.39
N TYR A 37 -10.49 -5.77 11.69
CA TYR A 37 -11.53 -5.05 12.43
C TYR A 37 -11.21 -3.58 12.67
N ARG A 38 -9.94 -3.23 12.91
CA ARG A 38 -9.54 -1.85 13.20
C ARG A 38 -9.48 -0.99 11.94
N ASP A 39 -8.88 -1.54 10.88
CA ASP A 39 -8.42 -0.73 9.75
C ASP A 39 -9.24 -0.99 8.48
N VAL A 40 -9.69 -2.24 8.26
CA VAL A 40 -10.33 -2.64 6.99
C VAL A 40 -11.85 -2.59 7.07
N LEU A 41 -12.43 -3.10 8.15
CA LEU A 41 -13.88 -3.21 8.33
C LEU A 41 -14.59 -1.84 8.21
N PRO A 42 -14.09 -0.73 8.80
CA PRO A 42 -14.74 0.57 8.64
C PRO A 42 -14.81 1.02 7.17
N ILE A 43 -13.80 0.71 6.36
CA ILE A 43 -13.79 1.04 4.93
C ILE A 43 -14.84 0.22 4.19
N ILE A 44 -14.90 -1.09 4.47
CA ILE A 44 -15.84 -2.03 3.86
C ILE A 44 -17.29 -1.68 4.22
N GLN A 45 -17.56 -1.35 5.49
CA GLN A 45 -18.89 -0.95 5.96
C GLN A 45 -19.39 0.30 5.25
N ASN A 46 -18.53 1.32 5.13
CA ASN A 46 -18.93 2.62 4.57
C ASN A 46 -19.11 2.59 3.06
N ASN A 47 -18.38 1.73 2.34
CA ASN A 47 -18.29 1.81 0.88
C ASN A 47 -18.79 0.57 0.14
N CYS A 48 -18.80 -0.60 0.77
CA CYS A 48 -18.97 -1.88 0.07
C CYS A 48 -20.23 -2.63 0.54
N GLN A 49 -20.48 -2.67 1.85
CA GLN A 49 -21.57 -3.46 2.42
C GLN A 49 -22.98 -2.97 2.06
N THR A 50 -23.14 -1.77 1.52
CA THR A 50 -24.44 -1.37 0.96
C THR A 50 -24.88 -2.34 -0.12
N CYS A 51 -23.96 -2.79 -0.99
CA CYS A 51 -24.28 -3.73 -2.07
C CYS A 51 -23.85 -5.17 -1.73
N HIS A 52 -22.70 -5.35 -1.10
CA HIS A 52 -22.08 -6.64 -0.80
C HIS A 52 -22.59 -7.24 0.53
N ARG A 53 -23.90 -7.52 0.59
CA ARG A 53 -24.57 -8.22 1.68
C ARG A 53 -24.81 -9.68 1.32
N GLU A 54 -25.17 -10.51 2.30
CA GLU A 54 -25.50 -11.93 2.08
C GLU A 54 -26.53 -12.14 0.97
N ASP A 55 -27.65 -11.40 1.02
CA ASP A 55 -28.74 -11.55 0.05
C ASP A 55 -28.54 -10.75 -1.25
N GLY A 56 -27.51 -9.88 -1.30
CA GLY A 56 -27.25 -8.90 -2.36
C GLY A 56 -28.44 -7.95 -2.62
N LEU A 57 -28.25 -6.64 -2.50
CA LEU A 57 -29.34 -5.72 -2.85
C LEU A 57 -29.60 -5.77 -4.37
N ASN A 58 -30.84 -6.05 -4.76
CA ASN A 58 -31.29 -5.95 -6.15
C ASN A 58 -31.44 -4.47 -6.55
N LEU A 59 -30.32 -3.81 -6.83
CA LEU A 59 -30.31 -2.43 -7.30
C LEU A 59 -30.51 -2.41 -8.81
N GLY A 60 -31.76 -2.51 -9.24
CA GLY A 60 -32.12 -2.49 -10.67
C GLY A 60 -31.63 -3.71 -11.45
N GLY A 61 -31.57 -4.89 -10.79
CA GLY A 61 -31.16 -6.16 -11.42
C GLY A 61 -29.68 -6.49 -11.30
N VAL A 62 -28.88 -5.65 -10.63
CA VAL A 62 -27.49 -5.95 -10.28
C VAL A 62 -27.44 -6.44 -8.83
N ILE A 63 -26.97 -7.68 -8.64
CA ILE A 63 -26.74 -8.31 -7.34
C ILE A 63 -25.23 -8.46 -7.18
N ALA A 64 -24.67 -7.95 -6.07
CA ALA A 64 -23.27 -8.20 -5.76
C ALA A 64 -23.08 -9.72 -5.53
N PRO A 65 -22.16 -10.39 -6.27
CA PRO A 65 -22.10 -11.86 -6.31
C PRO A 65 -21.49 -12.49 -5.04
N MET A 66 -21.17 -11.68 -4.04
CA MET A 66 -20.38 -12.07 -2.88
C MET A 66 -20.63 -11.12 -1.71
N SER A 67 -20.64 -11.70 -0.52
CA SER A 67 -20.82 -11.01 0.76
C SER A 67 -19.50 -10.45 1.29
N PHE A 68 -19.56 -9.28 1.92
CA PHE A 68 -18.48 -8.69 2.72
C PHE A 68 -18.91 -8.46 4.17
N MET A 69 -19.84 -9.27 4.67
CA MET A 69 -20.41 -9.09 6.01
C MET A 69 -19.48 -9.62 7.12
N SER A 70 -18.56 -10.53 6.78
CA SER A 70 -17.56 -11.09 7.69
C SER A 70 -16.13 -11.08 7.11
N TYR A 71 -15.15 -11.33 7.98
CA TYR A 71 -13.76 -11.49 7.60
C TYR A 71 -13.58 -12.69 6.66
N GLU A 72 -14.21 -13.82 7.00
CA GLU A 72 -14.12 -15.08 6.28
C GLU A 72 -14.64 -14.95 4.84
N GLU A 73 -15.72 -14.20 4.64
CA GLU A 73 -16.28 -13.93 3.32
C GLU A 73 -15.46 -12.92 2.52
N THR A 74 -14.84 -11.95 3.20
CA THR A 74 -14.02 -10.91 2.55
C THR A 74 -12.65 -11.42 2.11
N ARG A 75 -11.98 -12.18 2.97
CA ARG A 75 -10.57 -12.60 2.80
C ARG A 75 -10.23 -13.24 1.44
N PRO A 76 -11.06 -14.10 0.82
CA PRO A 76 -10.75 -14.74 -0.46
C PRO A 76 -10.57 -13.77 -1.66
N TRP A 77 -10.99 -12.52 -1.50
CA TRP A 77 -11.04 -11.50 -2.54
C TRP A 77 -9.95 -10.43 -2.41
N ALA A 78 -9.26 -10.37 -1.27
CA ALA A 78 -8.15 -9.47 -1.02
C ALA A 78 -6.80 -10.09 -1.47
N ARG A 79 -6.71 -10.45 -2.76
CA ARG A 79 -5.53 -11.10 -3.37
C ARG A 79 -4.46 -10.09 -3.76
#